data_AF-A0A9J6FK28-F1
#
_entry.id   AF-A0A9J6FK28-F1
#
_cell.length_a   1.000
_cell.length_b   1.000
_cell.length_c   1.000
_cell.angle_alpha   90.00
_cell.angle_beta   90.00
_cell.angle_gamma   90.00
#
_symmetry.space_group_name_H-M   'P 1'
#
loop_
_entity.id
_entity.type
_entity.pdbx_description
1 polymer ?
#
loop_
_entity_poly.entity_id
_entity_poly.type
_entity_poly.pdbx_seq_one_letter_code
_entity_poly.pdbx_strand_id
1 'polypeptide(L)'
;MPCQVPRGSCLVRRLFVTPSRIFYLPPTIHSENRVLRKFDADHVLRVSFRDDHFEVLSHTLGVHPQKEQMMDVVVGRFLKHGLKIGDRHFRLLASSASQLRDHGDPQGNTVESIRAWMGDFSTMPDVAKKIARMGQCFSTTEESVTVPLYGGTMEEAADIVGGTHPQSRKPYVFSDGIGMISEPLMKKVCAKLDLEQVPSAIQIRYAGYKGMLCTNNALEGDKLVLRKSMNKFACSTSDSLEVIKVSAPSPLFLNRPLITILEQLGVPGRVFLSLQQSMVLQLCDAFESNEAALNVLCTYTNASLPFLKLHLRGMALSREPFTRSLLLAVYKHMIGECSGTVLVTKCPCLHPGDVRKFVAVDVPALRHIRDCIVFPARGPRPHPNEMAGMPLSSLLSAIVACCPKIGVCRTR
;
A
#
# COMPACT_ATOMS: atom_id res chain seq x y z
N MET A 1 3.93 34.15 1.76
CA MET A 1 4.12 33.45 3.05
C MET A 1 4.82 32.13 2.77
N PRO A 2 5.83 31.70 3.55
CA PRO A 2 6.40 30.37 3.36
C PRO A 2 5.29 29.33 3.50
N CYS A 3 5.26 28.37 2.58
CA CYS A 3 4.28 27.29 2.58
C CYS A 3 4.39 26.54 3.92
N GLN A 4 3.33 26.54 4.73
CA GLN A 4 3.30 25.71 5.93
C GLN A 4 3.40 24.25 5.50
N VAL A 5 4.47 23.57 5.93
CA VAL A 5 4.67 22.16 5.66
C VAL A 5 3.91 21.37 6.74
N PRO A 6 2.98 20.47 6.35
CA PRO A 6 2.25 19.64 7.32
C PRO A 6 3.21 18.81 8.19
N ARG A 7 2.79 18.48 9.41
CA ARG A 7 3.54 17.59 10.30
C ARG A 7 3.79 16.23 9.62
N GLY A 8 4.99 15.68 9.76
CA GLY A 8 5.39 14.43 9.10
C GLY A 8 5.61 14.57 7.58
N SER A 9 5.83 15.80 7.10
CA SER A 9 6.15 16.09 5.71
C SER A 9 7.36 17.02 5.61
N CYS A 10 8.08 16.93 4.50
CA CYS A 10 9.22 17.79 4.19
C CYS A 10 9.16 18.28 2.73
N LEU A 11 9.89 19.35 2.43
CA LEU A 11 10.05 19.82 1.06
C LEU A 11 11.23 19.08 0.41
N VAL A 12 10.98 18.44 -0.72
CA VAL A 12 12.02 17.75 -1.48
C VAL A 12 12.19 18.44 -2.83
N ARG A 13 13.44 18.76 -3.19
CA ARG A 13 13.78 19.33 -4.49
C ARG A 13 13.63 18.31 -5.60
N ARG A 14 13.21 18.77 -6.79
CA ARG A 14 12.90 17.88 -7.91
C ARG A 14 13.50 18.37 -9.21
N LEU A 15 13.87 17.44 -10.08
CA LEU A 15 14.18 17.76 -11.47
C LEU A 15 13.75 16.65 -12.43
N PHE A 16 13.50 17.04 -13.67
CA PHE A 16 13.36 16.11 -14.78
C PHE A 16 14.61 16.14 -15.64
N VAL A 17 15.11 14.96 -15.98
CA VAL A 17 16.15 14.79 -17.00
C VAL A 17 15.48 14.22 -18.23
N THR A 18 15.62 14.94 -19.33
CA THR A 18 15.16 14.54 -20.66
C THR A 18 16.36 14.39 -21.60
N PRO A 19 16.20 13.76 -22.77
CA PRO A 19 17.27 13.69 -23.75
C PRO A 19 17.83 15.05 -24.14
N SER A 20 16.97 16.07 -24.28
CA SER A 20 17.41 17.39 -24.73
C SER A 20 17.80 18.34 -23.58
N ARG A 21 17.15 18.25 -22.41
CA ARG A 21 17.25 19.27 -21.34
C ARG A 21 17.09 18.72 -19.93
N ILE A 22 17.55 19.50 -18.96
CA ILE A 22 17.28 19.31 -17.54
C ILE A 22 16.32 20.39 -17.07
N PHE A 23 15.22 19.99 -16.43
CA PHE A 23 14.20 20.89 -15.87
C PHE A 23 14.29 20.89 -14.35
N TYR A 24 14.67 22.03 -13.76
CA TYR A 24 14.63 22.24 -12.32
C TYR A 24 13.22 22.63 -11.90
N LEU A 25 12.63 21.85 -11.00
CA LEU A 25 11.25 22.03 -10.55
C LEU A 25 11.22 22.61 -9.14
N PRO A 26 10.16 23.36 -8.78
CA PRO A 26 9.98 23.82 -7.41
C PRO A 26 9.91 22.62 -6.45
N PRO A 27 10.40 22.77 -5.20
CA PRO A 27 10.26 21.74 -4.18
C PRO A 27 8.78 21.39 -3.97
N THR A 28 8.47 20.10 -3.83
CA THR A 28 7.11 19.65 -3.51
C THR A 28 7.05 19.06 -2.11
N ILE A 29 5.90 19.20 -1.46
CA ILE A 29 5.65 18.56 -0.17
C ILE A 29 5.63 17.05 -0.38
N HIS A 30 6.42 16.36 0.43
CA HIS A 30 6.51 14.92 0.48
C HIS A 30 6.28 14.47 1.92
N SER A 31 5.43 13.47 2.10
CA SER A 31 5.38 12.75 3.38
C SER A 31 6.76 12.15 3.66
N GLU A 32 7.18 12.24 4.91
CA GLU A 32 8.47 11.74 5.34
C GLU A 32 8.57 10.21 5.18
N ASN A 33 9.81 9.74 5.16
CA ASN A 33 10.15 8.33 5.18
C ASN A 33 11.37 8.15 6.08
N ARG A 34 11.79 6.90 6.28
CA ARG A 34 12.92 6.57 7.16
C ARG A 34 14.17 7.40 6.87
N VAL A 35 14.51 7.58 5.59
CA VAL A 35 15.71 8.33 5.17
C VAL A 35 15.52 9.82 5.44
N LEU A 36 14.37 10.39 5.04
CA LEU A 36 14.07 11.82 5.20
C LEU A 36 13.86 12.27 6.65
N ARG A 37 13.58 11.34 7.57
CA ARG A 37 13.55 11.61 9.02
C ARG A 37 14.95 11.67 9.63
N LYS A 38 15.92 10.95 9.05
CA LYS A 38 17.28 10.85 9.59
C LYS A 38 18.25 11.84 8.93
N PHE A 39 18.12 12.03 7.62
CA PHE A 39 18.96 12.91 6.82
C PHE A 39 18.14 14.09 6.33
N ASP A 40 18.76 15.26 6.31
CA ASP A 40 18.10 16.50 5.95
C ASP A 40 17.62 16.46 4.48
N ALA A 41 16.30 16.65 4.31
CA ALA A 41 15.64 16.69 3.01
C ALA A 41 16.19 17.76 2.06
N ASP A 42 16.84 18.81 2.58
CA ASP A 42 17.52 19.83 1.79
C ASP A 42 18.66 19.24 0.93
N HIS A 43 19.29 18.17 1.41
CA HIS A 43 20.36 17.47 0.70
C HIS A 43 19.84 16.43 -0.29
N VAL A 44 18.54 16.18 -0.29
CA VAL A 44 17.89 15.17 -1.13
C VAL A 44 17.27 15.80 -2.38
N LEU A 45 17.53 15.16 -3.52
CA LEU A 45 17.10 15.60 -4.84
C LEU A 45 16.39 14.48 -5.60
N ARG A 46 15.08 14.61 -5.78
CA ARG A 46 14.30 13.67 -6.59
C ARG A 46 14.47 13.93 -8.08
N VAL A 47 14.96 12.93 -8.80
CA VAL A 47 15.17 13.05 -10.24
C VAL A 47 14.36 11.99 -10.99
N SER A 48 13.54 12.44 -11.94
CA SER A 48 12.82 11.57 -12.87
C SER A 48 13.40 11.68 -14.27
N PHE A 49 13.70 10.53 -14.88
CA PHE A 49 14.06 10.46 -16.29
C PHE A 49 12.79 10.36 -17.13
N ARG A 50 12.62 11.29 -18.07
CA ARG A 50 11.44 11.44 -18.92
C ARG A 50 11.87 11.67 -20.36
N ASP A 51 10.98 11.44 -21.32
CA ASP A 51 11.23 11.96 -22.67
C ASP A 51 11.00 13.48 -22.73
N ASP A 52 11.24 14.09 -23.89
CA ASP A 52 11.07 15.55 -24.08
C ASP A 52 9.59 16.00 -23.99
N HIS A 53 8.64 15.07 -24.04
CA HIS A 53 7.21 15.30 -23.82
C HIS A 53 6.79 15.07 -22.35
N PHE A 54 7.75 14.82 -21.47
CA PHE A 54 7.57 14.48 -20.04
C PHE A 54 6.91 13.12 -19.77
N GLU A 55 6.81 12.27 -20.79
CA GLU A 55 6.32 10.91 -20.70
C GLU A 55 7.42 9.94 -20.21
N VAL A 56 7.03 8.69 -19.96
CA VAL A 56 8.00 7.67 -19.55
C VAL A 56 8.95 7.38 -20.71
N LEU A 57 10.25 7.52 -20.43
CA LEU A 57 11.35 7.39 -21.40
C LEU A 57 11.35 6.05 -22.18
N SER A 58 10.63 5.02 -21.69
CA SER A 58 10.51 3.70 -22.32
C SER A 58 9.87 3.72 -23.71
N HIS A 59 8.94 4.64 -24.00
CA HIS A 59 8.25 4.66 -25.29
C HIS A 59 9.16 5.08 -26.46
N THR A 60 9.98 6.12 -26.26
CA THR A 60 10.91 6.63 -27.27
C THR A 60 12.14 5.72 -27.44
N LEU A 61 12.58 5.06 -26.36
CA LEU A 61 13.78 4.23 -26.38
C LEU A 61 13.56 2.78 -26.81
N GLY A 62 12.34 2.25 -26.65
CA GLY A 62 12.06 0.83 -26.90
C GLY A 62 12.34 0.38 -28.33
N VAL A 63 12.19 1.29 -29.30
CA VAL A 63 12.27 1.01 -30.75
C VAL A 63 13.55 1.61 -31.38
N HIS A 64 14.33 2.38 -30.64
CA HIS A 64 15.48 3.09 -31.21
C HIS A 64 16.69 2.16 -31.40
N PRO A 65 17.33 2.12 -32.59
CA PRO A 65 18.46 1.23 -32.86
C PRO A 65 19.68 1.53 -31.98
N GLN A 66 19.87 2.78 -31.55
CA GLN A 66 20.94 3.21 -30.64
C GLN A 66 20.46 3.40 -29.19
N LYS A 67 19.43 2.67 -28.74
CA LYS A 67 18.82 2.84 -27.41
C LYS A 67 19.83 2.77 -26.26
N GLU A 68 20.86 1.93 -26.35
CA GLU A 68 21.87 1.76 -25.30
C GLU A 68 22.75 2.99 -25.15
N GLN A 69 23.20 3.57 -26.27
CA GLN A 69 23.98 4.80 -26.27
C GLN A 69 23.15 5.96 -25.74
N MET A 70 21.89 6.08 -26.19
CA MET A 70 20.97 7.10 -25.69
C MET A 70 20.69 6.90 -24.19
N MET A 71 20.54 5.66 -23.73
CA MET A 71 20.41 5.36 -22.30
C MET A 71 21.64 5.73 -21.50
N ASP A 72 22.84 5.48 -22.02
CA ASP A 72 24.07 5.84 -21.33
C ASP A 72 24.25 7.36 -21.26
N VAL A 73 23.90 8.10 -22.31
CA VAL A 73 23.99 9.57 -22.33
C VAL A 73 22.96 10.20 -21.39
N VAL A 74 21.70 9.73 -21.42
CA VAL A 74 20.60 10.34 -20.66
C VAL A 74 20.53 9.87 -19.21
N VAL A 75 20.79 8.58 -18.96
CA VAL A 75 20.72 7.98 -17.61
C VAL A 75 22.10 7.62 -17.10
N GLY A 76 22.88 6.87 -17.87
CA GLY A 76 24.18 6.34 -17.45
C GLY A 76 25.14 7.41 -16.94
N ARG A 77 25.23 8.55 -17.61
CA ARG A 77 26.04 9.71 -17.23
C ARG A 77 25.74 10.18 -15.81
N PHE A 78 24.45 10.28 -15.46
CA PHE A 78 24.02 10.72 -14.14
C PHE A 78 24.25 9.65 -13.07
N LEU A 79 24.09 8.37 -13.42
CA LEU A 79 24.34 7.27 -12.48
C LEU A 79 25.84 7.11 -12.19
N LYS A 80 26.70 7.29 -13.19
CA LYS A 80 28.17 7.16 -13.10
C LYS A 80 28.84 8.37 -12.46
N HIS A 81 28.45 9.58 -12.88
CA HIS A 81 29.15 10.82 -12.51
C HIS A 81 28.36 11.72 -11.57
N GLY A 82 27.10 11.44 -11.28
CA GLY A 82 26.24 12.31 -10.48
C GLY A 82 25.82 13.59 -11.23
N LEU A 83 25.32 14.57 -10.48
CA LEU A 83 24.85 15.86 -10.98
C LEU A 83 25.35 16.99 -10.08
N LYS A 84 26.07 17.96 -10.66
CA LYS A 84 26.51 19.16 -9.92
C LYS A 84 25.48 20.29 -10.08
N ILE A 85 25.04 20.86 -8.97
CA ILE A 85 24.14 22.03 -8.93
C ILE A 85 24.74 23.02 -7.93
N GLY A 86 25.19 24.17 -8.42
CA GLY A 86 25.93 25.13 -7.58
C GLY A 86 27.20 24.50 -7.00
N ASP A 87 27.32 24.59 -5.68
CA ASP A 87 28.40 24.03 -4.86
C ASP A 87 28.19 22.56 -4.49
N ARG A 88 27.04 21.96 -4.81
CA ARG A 88 26.66 20.59 -4.42
C ARG A 88 26.81 19.59 -5.58
N HIS A 89 27.32 18.39 -5.29
CA HIS A 89 27.44 17.25 -6.20
C HIS A 89 26.58 16.02 -5.80
N PHE A 90 25.39 15.89 -6.39
CA PHE A 90 24.42 14.85 -6.08
C PHE A 90 24.81 13.51 -6.73
N ARG A 91 24.69 12.41 -5.99
CA ARG A 91 24.97 11.04 -6.47
C ARG A 91 23.73 10.15 -6.30
N LEU A 92 23.71 9.03 -7.01
CA LEU A 92 22.60 8.10 -6.87
C LEU A 92 22.65 7.41 -5.51
N LEU A 93 21.65 7.64 -4.66
CA LEU A 93 21.48 6.88 -3.42
C LEU A 93 20.76 5.55 -3.66
N ALA A 94 19.52 5.60 -4.16
CA ALA A 94 18.69 4.44 -4.44
C ALA A 94 17.68 4.73 -5.57
N SER A 95 16.90 3.72 -5.94
CA SER A 95 15.72 3.89 -6.80
C SER A 95 14.48 3.36 -6.09
N SER A 96 13.38 4.10 -6.17
CA SER A 96 12.08 3.74 -5.63
C SER A 96 11.00 4.10 -6.66
N ALA A 97 9.79 3.54 -6.52
CA ALA A 97 8.65 3.96 -7.34
C ALA A 97 8.29 5.46 -7.14
N SER A 98 8.77 6.05 -6.04
CA SER A 98 8.70 7.46 -5.64
C SER A 98 10.11 8.07 -5.61
N GLN A 99 10.82 8.04 -6.74
CA GLN A 99 12.28 8.25 -6.85
C GLN A 99 12.83 9.45 -6.05
N LEU A 100 13.85 9.24 -5.21
CA LEU A 100 14.71 10.24 -4.56
C LEU A 100 16.17 9.93 -4.95
N ARG A 101 17.00 10.94 -5.24
CA ARG A 101 18.48 10.86 -5.35
C ARG A 101 19.08 11.78 -4.28
N ASP A 102 20.36 11.66 -3.94
CA ASP A 102 20.86 12.35 -2.74
C ASP A 102 22.26 12.96 -2.91
N HIS A 103 22.57 13.98 -2.12
CA HIS A 103 23.91 14.49 -1.85
C HIS A 103 24.39 14.02 -0.47
N GLY A 104 25.69 14.08 -0.22
CA GLY A 104 26.21 13.96 1.14
C GLY A 104 25.75 15.09 2.08
N ASP A 105 25.55 14.76 3.34
CA ASP A 105 25.23 15.72 4.40
C ASP A 105 26.43 16.68 4.63
N PRO A 106 26.23 17.97 4.94
CA PRO A 106 27.27 18.86 5.48
C PRO A 106 27.93 18.33 6.76
N GLN A 107 27.36 17.32 7.42
CA GLN A 107 28.01 16.54 8.48
C GLN A 107 29.04 15.51 7.96
N GLY A 108 29.28 15.41 6.65
CA GLY A 108 30.26 14.50 6.05
C GLY A 108 29.72 13.11 5.69
N ASN A 109 28.41 12.90 5.68
CA ASN A 109 27.82 11.61 5.27
C ASN A 109 28.00 11.41 3.77
N THR A 110 28.55 10.27 3.34
CA THR A 110 28.65 9.90 1.94
C THR A 110 27.48 9.01 1.52
N VAL A 111 27.26 8.82 0.22
CA VAL A 111 26.25 7.87 -0.26
C VAL A 111 26.51 6.46 0.28
N GLU A 112 27.77 6.10 0.44
CA GLU A 112 28.20 4.82 0.98
C GLU A 112 27.85 4.70 2.47
N SER A 113 28.05 5.76 3.27
CA SER A 113 27.66 5.74 4.68
C SER A 113 26.14 5.67 4.86
N ILE A 114 25.37 6.39 4.04
CA ILE A 114 23.90 6.32 4.07
C ILE A 114 23.42 4.92 3.65
N ARG A 115 24.04 4.31 2.62
CA ARG A 115 23.70 2.93 2.21
C ARG A 115 24.03 1.90 3.28
N ALA A 116 25.17 2.04 3.95
CA ALA A 116 25.54 1.19 5.08
C ALA A 116 24.55 1.34 6.24
N TRP A 117 24.09 2.58 6.48
CA TRP A 117 23.04 2.84 7.47
C TRP A 117 21.68 2.25 7.06
N MET A 118 21.32 2.25 5.77
CA MET A 118 20.05 1.67 5.31
C MET A 118 19.96 0.16 5.57
N GLY A 119 21.09 -0.54 5.59
CA GLY A 119 21.18 -1.97 5.84
C GLY A 119 22.27 -2.66 5.02
N ASP A 120 22.45 -3.95 5.25
CA ASP A 120 23.37 -4.79 4.49
C ASP A 120 22.67 -5.40 3.27
N PHE A 121 23.14 -4.99 2.09
CA PHE A 121 22.69 -5.48 0.78
C PHE A 121 23.80 -6.23 0.02
N SER A 122 24.90 -6.59 0.69
CA SER A 122 26.06 -7.25 0.09
C SER A 122 25.77 -8.71 -0.31
N THR A 123 24.95 -9.40 0.50
CA THR A 123 24.58 -10.81 0.32
C THR A 123 23.57 -11.05 -0.79
N MET A 124 23.07 -10.00 -1.44
CA MET A 124 22.04 -10.08 -2.47
C MET A 124 22.66 -10.23 -3.87
N PRO A 125 22.42 -11.36 -4.57
CA PRO A 125 23.03 -11.61 -5.88
C PRO A 125 22.39 -10.82 -7.02
N ASP A 126 21.11 -10.47 -6.87
CA ASP A 126 20.32 -9.85 -7.95
C ASP A 126 20.20 -8.33 -7.75
N VAL A 127 20.67 -7.58 -8.76
CA VAL A 127 20.70 -6.11 -8.74
C VAL A 127 19.30 -5.51 -8.65
N ALA A 128 18.31 -6.09 -9.36
CA ALA A 128 16.94 -5.59 -9.34
C ALA A 128 16.32 -5.74 -7.94
N LYS A 129 16.52 -6.88 -7.29
CA LYS A 129 16.12 -7.12 -5.90
C LYS A 129 16.85 -6.17 -4.97
N LYS A 130 18.16 -5.98 -5.11
CA LYS A 130 18.95 -5.04 -4.28
C LYS A 130 18.37 -3.63 -4.34
N ILE A 131 18.13 -3.12 -5.54
CA ILE A 131 17.50 -1.81 -5.75
C ILE A 131 16.10 -1.76 -5.10
N ALA A 132 15.27 -2.78 -5.28
CA ALA A 132 13.95 -2.85 -4.67
C ALA A 132 13.97 -2.94 -3.13
N ARG A 133 15.04 -3.49 -2.54
CA ARG A 133 15.25 -3.56 -1.08
C ARG A 133 15.68 -2.21 -0.52
N MET A 134 16.64 -1.56 -1.15
CA MET A 134 17.02 -0.18 -0.83
C MET A 134 15.82 0.78 -0.95
N GLY A 135 15.02 0.63 -2.01
CA GLY A 135 13.81 1.41 -2.26
C GLY A 135 12.77 1.35 -1.14
N GLN A 136 12.78 0.32 -0.29
CA GLN A 136 11.81 0.20 0.81
C GLN A 136 12.04 1.20 1.94
N CYS A 137 13.26 1.70 2.13
CA CYS A 137 13.55 2.74 3.12
C CYS A 137 12.91 4.09 2.75
N PHE A 138 12.49 4.25 1.50
CA PHE A 138 11.78 5.42 0.98
C PHE A 138 10.26 5.21 0.92
N SER A 139 9.74 4.13 1.51
CA SER A 139 8.30 3.98 1.68
C SER A 139 7.82 5.13 2.55
N THR A 140 6.73 5.80 2.16
CA THR A 140 6.06 6.73 3.06
C THR A 140 5.57 5.96 4.27
N THR A 141 6.09 6.34 5.44
CA THR A 141 5.79 5.68 6.71
C THR A 141 5.67 6.70 7.82
N GLU A 142 4.77 6.43 8.76
CA GLU A 142 4.70 7.17 10.01
C GLU A 142 5.48 6.42 11.09
N GLU A 143 6.38 7.13 11.76
CA GLU A 143 7.15 6.60 12.88
C GLU A 143 6.25 6.43 14.10
N SER A 144 6.18 5.20 14.62
CA SER A 144 5.41 4.90 15.82
C SER A 144 6.34 4.76 17.03
N VAL A 145 6.54 3.53 17.49
CA VAL A 145 7.30 3.22 18.72
C VAL A 145 8.66 2.61 18.38
N THR A 146 9.63 2.85 19.26
CA THR A 146 10.92 2.16 19.22
C THR A 146 10.76 0.78 19.87
N VAL A 147 11.13 -0.27 19.14
CA VAL A 147 11.18 -1.65 19.63
C VAL A 147 12.62 -2.10 19.51
N PRO A 148 13.34 -2.32 20.62
CA PRO A 148 14.73 -2.78 20.55
C PRO A 148 14.86 -4.09 19.76
N LEU A 149 15.85 -4.15 18.87
CA LEU A 149 16.18 -5.37 18.10
C LEU A 149 16.65 -6.52 19.01
N TYR A 150 17.20 -6.19 20.18
CA TYR A 150 17.72 -7.12 21.16
C TYR A 150 17.06 -6.86 22.52
N GLY A 151 17.01 -7.86 23.40
CA GLY A 151 16.41 -7.72 24.74
C GLY A 151 15.00 -8.32 24.87
N GLY A 152 14.58 -9.16 23.92
CA GLY A 152 13.40 -10.02 24.05
C GLY A 152 12.06 -9.36 23.77
N THR A 153 11.99 -8.05 23.54
CA THR A 153 10.76 -7.37 23.06
C THR A 153 10.43 -7.80 21.64
N MET A 154 11.45 -7.92 20.78
CA MET A 154 11.33 -8.48 19.44
C MET A 154 11.81 -9.94 19.43
N GLU A 155 11.01 -10.84 18.88
CA GLU A 155 11.34 -12.25 18.71
C GLU A 155 11.15 -12.67 17.24
N GLU A 156 12.11 -13.41 16.71
CA GLU A 156 11.98 -14.01 15.38
C GLU A 156 11.48 -15.46 15.50
N ALA A 157 10.28 -15.71 14.98
CA ALA A 157 9.67 -17.03 14.90
C ALA A 157 9.90 -17.68 13.52
N ALA A 158 9.91 -19.02 13.51
CA ALA A 158 9.92 -19.79 12.27
C ALA A 158 8.61 -19.55 11.48
N ASP A 159 8.68 -19.61 10.15
CA ASP A 159 7.50 -19.56 9.30
C ASP A 159 6.61 -20.80 9.48
N ILE A 160 5.28 -20.62 9.39
CA ILE A 160 4.33 -21.72 9.33
C ILE A 160 4.41 -22.31 7.92
N VAL A 161 4.85 -23.55 7.84
CA VAL A 161 5.00 -24.28 6.57
C VAL A 161 4.02 -25.44 6.47
N GLY A 162 3.63 -25.78 5.25
CA GLY A 162 2.74 -26.90 4.98
C GLY A 162 2.59 -27.18 3.49
N GLY A 163 2.01 -28.33 3.15
CA GLY A 163 1.89 -28.78 1.76
C GLY A 163 3.25 -28.86 1.04
N THR A 164 3.21 -29.15 -0.26
CA THR A 164 4.42 -29.25 -1.08
C THR A 164 4.16 -28.71 -2.48
N HIS A 165 5.05 -27.87 -2.98
CA HIS A 165 4.95 -27.34 -4.33
C HIS A 165 5.21 -28.45 -5.37
N PRO A 166 4.32 -28.69 -6.35
CA PRO A 166 4.45 -29.82 -7.28
C PRO A 166 5.77 -29.85 -8.07
N GLN A 167 6.22 -28.70 -8.57
CA GLN A 167 7.45 -28.60 -9.38
C GLN A 167 8.73 -28.48 -8.54
N SER A 168 8.80 -27.51 -7.62
CA SER A 168 10.01 -27.25 -6.83
C SER A 168 10.21 -28.21 -5.66
N ARG A 169 9.18 -29.00 -5.29
CA ARG A 169 9.14 -29.90 -4.12
C ARG A 169 9.44 -29.22 -2.78
N LYS A 170 9.42 -27.89 -2.72
CA LYS A 170 9.60 -27.11 -1.49
C LYS A 170 8.25 -26.97 -0.76
N PRO A 171 8.25 -26.93 0.58
CA PRO A 171 7.03 -26.68 1.34
C PRO A 171 6.52 -25.25 1.08
N TYR A 172 5.20 -25.06 1.12
CA TYR A 172 4.63 -23.71 1.05
C TYR A 172 4.72 -23.01 2.40
N VAL A 173 4.82 -21.68 2.35
CA VAL A 173 4.82 -20.82 3.54
C VAL A 173 3.44 -20.18 3.70
N PHE A 174 2.72 -20.56 4.76
CA PHE A 174 1.38 -20.05 5.07
C PHE A 174 1.41 -18.69 5.77
N SER A 175 2.51 -18.37 6.45
CA SER A 175 2.70 -17.11 7.18
C SER A 175 3.54 -16.07 6.43
N ASP A 176 3.61 -16.16 5.09
CA ASP A 176 4.53 -15.34 4.31
C ASP A 176 4.18 -13.85 4.43
N GLY A 177 5.03 -13.12 5.14
CA GLY A 177 4.89 -11.69 5.33
C GLY A 177 3.90 -11.27 6.42
N ILE A 178 3.53 -12.14 7.36
CA ILE A 178 2.71 -11.79 8.54
C ILE A 178 3.38 -12.20 9.86
N GLY A 179 3.46 -11.23 10.78
CA GLY A 179 3.91 -11.41 12.16
C GLY A 179 2.78 -11.14 13.16
N MET A 180 3.12 -11.10 14.43
CA MET A 180 2.19 -10.85 15.53
C MET A 180 2.70 -9.70 16.40
N ILE A 181 1.77 -8.96 16.99
CA ILE A 181 2.06 -7.88 17.93
C ILE A 181 1.15 -8.04 19.14
N SER A 182 1.66 -7.81 20.34
CA SER A 182 0.85 -7.86 21.55
C SER A 182 -0.11 -6.68 21.63
N GLU A 183 -1.24 -6.86 22.29
CA GLU A 183 -2.23 -5.80 22.48
C GLU A 183 -1.66 -4.56 23.20
N PRO A 184 -0.83 -4.69 24.27
CA PRO A 184 -0.21 -3.53 24.91
C PRO A 184 0.70 -2.72 23.97
N LEU A 185 1.51 -3.40 23.16
CA LEU A 185 2.40 -2.73 22.20
C LEU A 185 1.60 -2.06 21.08
N MET A 186 0.54 -2.70 20.59
CA MET A 186 -0.37 -2.09 19.60
C MET A 186 -1.03 -0.82 20.14
N LYS A 187 -1.45 -0.80 21.42
CA LYS A 187 -2.02 0.40 22.05
C LYS A 187 -1.01 1.56 22.10
N LYS A 188 0.27 1.27 22.36
CA LYS A 188 1.34 2.29 22.31
C LYS A 188 1.55 2.84 20.90
N VAL A 189 1.49 1.97 19.88
CA VAL A 189 1.50 2.39 18.47
C VAL A 189 0.31 3.32 18.18
N CYS A 190 -0.90 2.96 18.61
CA CYS A 190 -2.10 3.76 18.40
C CYS A 190 -2.03 5.13 19.08
N ALA A 191 -1.58 5.17 20.33
CA ALA A 191 -1.41 6.41 21.08
C ALA A 191 -0.39 7.35 20.44
N LYS A 192 0.64 6.81 19.78
CA LYS A 192 1.67 7.60 19.09
C LYS A 192 1.19 8.15 17.74
N LEU A 193 0.33 7.39 17.06
CA LEU A 193 -0.25 7.75 15.76
C LEU A 193 -1.60 8.48 15.91
N ASP A 194 -1.99 8.85 17.13
CA ASP A 194 -3.27 9.51 17.45
C ASP A 194 -4.50 8.78 16.87
N LEU A 195 -4.50 7.43 16.89
CA LEU A 195 -5.59 6.62 16.37
C LEU A 195 -6.72 6.45 17.41
N GLU A 196 -7.97 6.74 17.00
CA GLU A 196 -9.15 6.61 17.87
C GLU A 196 -9.47 5.17 18.27
N GLN A 197 -9.19 4.21 17.38
CA GLN A 197 -9.47 2.79 17.59
C GLN A 197 -8.22 1.95 17.35
N VAL A 198 -8.07 0.89 18.14
CA VAL A 198 -6.97 -0.06 17.99
C VAL A 198 -7.27 -0.98 16.80
N PRO A 199 -6.50 -0.92 15.71
CA PRO A 199 -6.70 -1.78 14.56
C PRO A 199 -6.29 -3.21 14.89
N SER A 200 -6.89 -4.18 14.20
CA SER A 200 -6.50 -5.59 14.37
C SER A 200 -5.27 -5.97 13.57
N ALA A 201 -4.95 -5.23 12.51
CA ALA A 201 -3.71 -5.41 11.76
C ALA A 201 -3.12 -4.09 11.27
N ILE A 202 -1.80 -4.08 11.11
CA ILE A 202 -1.04 -2.94 10.58
C ILE A 202 -0.03 -3.42 9.53
N GLN A 203 0.13 -2.64 8.46
CA GLN A 203 1.21 -2.82 7.49
C GLN A 203 2.43 -2.04 7.96
N ILE A 204 3.59 -2.71 8.00
CA ILE A 204 4.78 -2.13 8.64
C ILE A 204 6.04 -2.18 7.78
N ARG A 205 6.98 -1.33 8.19
CA ARG A 205 8.41 -1.43 7.94
C ARG A 205 9.10 -1.37 9.30
N TYR A 206 10.05 -2.27 9.53
CA TYR A 206 10.81 -2.31 10.77
C TYR A 206 12.19 -2.87 10.45
N ALA A 207 13.25 -2.08 10.60
CA ALA A 207 14.59 -2.47 10.14
C ALA A 207 14.55 -3.04 8.70
N GLY A 208 15.05 -4.25 8.50
CA GLY A 208 14.97 -4.99 7.24
C GLY A 208 13.67 -5.80 7.01
N TYR A 209 12.74 -5.75 7.96
CA TYR A 209 11.47 -6.47 7.90
C TYR A 209 10.39 -5.67 7.18
N LYS A 210 9.67 -6.38 6.31
CA LYS A 210 8.48 -5.88 5.60
C LYS A 210 7.35 -6.90 5.72
N GLY A 211 6.19 -6.44 6.16
CA GLY A 211 5.01 -7.29 6.21
C GLY A 211 3.80 -6.64 6.89
N MET A 212 2.91 -7.49 7.36
CA MET A 212 1.79 -7.14 8.24
C MET A 212 2.06 -7.64 9.65
N LEU A 213 1.48 -6.97 10.65
CA LEU A 213 1.35 -7.48 12.01
C LEU A 213 -0.12 -7.60 12.34
N CYS A 214 -0.51 -8.71 12.97
CA CYS A 214 -1.84 -8.91 13.53
C CYS A 214 -1.76 -8.93 15.05
N THR A 215 -2.72 -8.31 15.72
CA THR A 215 -2.80 -8.34 17.18
C THR A 215 -3.03 -9.78 17.66
N ASN A 216 -2.26 -10.22 18.65
CA ASN A 216 -2.44 -11.51 19.30
C ASN A 216 -2.57 -11.34 20.82
N ASN A 217 -3.76 -11.64 21.33
CA ASN A 217 -4.08 -11.48 22.75
C ASN A 217 -3.41 -12.52 23.66
N ALA A 218 -2.81 -13.57 23.09
CA ALA A 218 -2.04 -14.56 23.85
C ALA A 218 -0.60 -14.10 24.16
N LEU A 219 -0.15 -12.97 23.59
CA LEU A 219 1.18 -12.41 23.86
C LEU A 219 1.11 -11.48 25.08
N GLU A 220 1.90 -11.78 26.09
CA GLU A 220 2.01 -10.97 27.31
C GLU A 220 3.09 -9.90 27.20
N GLY A 221 2.84 -8.74 27.80
CA GLY A 221 3.77 -7.60 27.80
C GLY A 221 3.90 -6.91 26.43
N ASP A 222 4.99 -6.17 26.24
CA ASP A 222 5.33 -5.58 24.94
C ASP A 222 6.09 -6.62 24.11
N LYS A 223 5.41 -7.23 23.14
CA LYS A 223 5.99 -8.27 22.30
C LYS A 223 5.70 -8.03 20.83
N LEU A 224 6.74 -8.17 20.03
CA LEU A 224 6.72 -8.11 18.58
C LEU A 224 7.32 -9.41 18.03
N VAL A 225 6.49 -10.24 17.40
CA VAL A 225 6.92 -11.52 16.83
C VAL A 225 6.98 -11.39 15.31
N LEU A 226 8.19 -11.38 14.77
CA LEU A 226 8.46 -11.32 13.33
C LEU A 226 8.79 -12.70 12.80
N ARG A 227 8.72 -12.89 11.48
CA ARG A 227 9.05 -14.16 10.84
C ARG A 227 10.18 -14.02 9.83
N LYS A 228 10.88 -15.13 9.58
CA LYS A 228 11.97 -15.20 8.59
C LYS A 228 11.56 -14.69 7.22
N SER A 229 10.38 -15.07 6.74
CA SER A 229 9.83 -14.58 5.47
C SER A 229 9.68 -13.06 5.40
N MET A 230 9.51 -12.37 6.54
CA MET A 230 9.39 -10.90 6.59
C MET A 230 10.75 -10.21 6.49
N ASN A 231 11.85 -10.85 6.91
CA ASN A 231 13.20 -10.29 6.84
C ASN A 231 13.68 -10.26 5.39
N LYS A 232 13.93 -9.06 4.86
CA LYS A 232 14.30 -8.89 3.45
C LYS A 232 15.77 -8.54 3.24
N PHE A 233 16.45 -8.05 4.27
CA PHE A 233 17.88 -7.71 4.32
C PHE A 233 18.29 -7.48 5.79
N ALA A 234 19.54 -7.66 6.15
CA ALA A 234 19.98 -7.42 7.52
C ALA A 234 20.09 -5.90 7.79
N CYS A 235 19.64 -5.44 8.96
CA CYS A 235 19.73 -4.03 9.36
C CYS A 235 19.76 -3.96 10.89
N SER A 236 20.84 -3.39 11.43
CA SER A 236 21.08 -3.24 12.87
C SER A 236 20.98 -1.79 13.36
N THR A 237 20.76 -0.85 12.43
CA THR A 237 20.85 0.60 12.62
C THR A 237 19.50 1.27 12.89
N SER A 238 18.41 0.51 12.82
CA SER A 238 17.04 1.01 12.93
C SER A 238 16.21 0.05 13.78
N ASP A 239 15.68 0.57 14.89
CA ASP A 239 14.79 -0.11 15.84
C ASP A 239 13.40 0.56 15.91
N SER A 240 13.13 1.50 15.01
CA SER A 240 11.84 2.17 14.89
C SER A 240 10.83 1.31 14.13
N LEU A 241 9.64 1.11 14.72
CA LEU A 241 8.49 0.50 14.06
C LEU A 241 7.72 1.56 13.28
N GLU A 242 7.64 1.36 11.97
CA GLU A 242 7.03 2.33 11.07
C GLU A 242 5.76 1.75 10.46
N VAL A 243 4.66 2.49 10.58
CA VAL A 243 3.36 2.08 10.07
C VAL A 243 3.11 2.72 8.71
N ILE A 244 2.68 1.91 7.74
CA ILE A 244 2.26 2.37 6.41
C ILE A 244 0.74 2.56 6.39
N LYS A 245 0.01 1.57 6.90
CA LYS A 245 -1.44 1.53 6.83
C LYS A 245 -2.00 0.68 7.96
N VAL A 246 -3.17 1.06 8.46
CA VAL A 246 -3.94 0.30 9.46
C VAL A 246 -5.09 -0.46 8.79
N SER A 247 -5.54 -1.56 9.40
CA SER A 247 -6.72 -2.30 8.96
C SER A 247 -7.95 -1.41 9.06
N ALA A 248 -8.66 -1.27 7.95
CA ALA A 248 -9.92 -0.53 7.86
C ALA A 248 -10.73 -1.07 6.68
N PRO A 249 -12.07 -1.07 6.75
CA PRO A 249 -12.91 -1.43 5.62
C PRO A 249 -12.72 -0.40 4.49
N SER A 250 -12.71 -0.88 3.26
CA SER A 250 -12.65 -0.01 2.08
C SER A 250 -13.75 -0.44 1.11
N PRO A 251 -14.53 0.49 0.55
CA PRO A 251 -15.44 0.16 -0.53
C PRO A 251 -14.64 -0.36 -1.73
N LEU A 252 -15.20 -1.34 -2.43
CA LEU A 252 -14.58 -1.97 -3.60
C LEU A 252 -15.59 -2.04 -4.73
N PHE A 253 -15.11 -1.74 -5.95
CA PHE A 253 -15.93 -1.71 -7.15
C PHE A 253 -15.49 -2.79 -8.13
N LEU A 254 -16.43 -3.30 -8.92
CA LEU A 254 -16.11 -4.19 -10.04
C LEU A 254 -15.37 -3.39 -11.13
N ASN A 255 -14.13 -3.74 -11.39
CA ASN A 255 -13.38 -3.18 -12.52
C ASN A 255 -13.58 -4.03 -13.78
N ARG A 256 -13.32 -3.45 -14.96
CA ARG A 256 -13.49 -4.15 -16.25
C ARG A 256 -12.73 -5.49 -16.31
N PRO A 257 -11.44 -5.59 -15.90
CA PRO A 257 -10.73 -6.88 -15.90
C PRO A 257 -11.44 -7.96 -15.07
N LEU A 258 -11.96 -7.60 -13.90
CA LEU A 258 -12.67 -8.53 -13.04
C LEU A 258 -14.01 -8.98 -13.63
N ILE A 259 -14.77 -8.07 -14.25
CA ILE A 259 -16.01 -8.41 -14.97
C ILE A 259 -15.71 -9.44 -16.06
N THR A 260 -14.67 -9.21 -16.87
CA THR A 260 -14.25 -10.15 -17.92
C THR A 260 -13.90 -11.52 -17.35
N ILE A 261 -13.14 -11.58 -16.24
CA ILE A 261 -12.79 -12.84 -15.60
C ILE A 261 -14.03 -13.55 -15.05
N LEU A 262 -14.95 -12.83 -14.40
CA LEU A 262 -16.17 -13.41 -13.86
C LEU A 262 -17.09 -13.94 -14.98
N GLU A 263 -17.16 -13.26 -16.12
CA GLU A 263 -17.87 -13.74 -17.30
C GLU A 263 -17.26 -15.04 -17.84
N GLN A 264 -15.92 -15.12 -17.95
CA GLN A 264 -15.22 -16.35 -18.34
C GLN A 264 -15.42 -17.50 -17.34
N LEU A 265 -15.59 -17.19 -16.05
CA LEU A 265 -15.93 -18.16 -15.01
C LEU A 265 -17.41 -18.54 -14.99
N GLY A 266 -18.20 -18.06 -15.97
CA GLY A 266 -19.58 -18.47 -16.20
C GLY A 266 -20.64 -17.56 -15.57
N VAL A 267 -20.28 -16.37 -15.07
CA VAL A 267 -21.27 -15.37 -14.63
C VAL A 267 -21.90 -14.74 -15.88
N PRO A 268 -23.21 -14.89 -16.12
CA PRO A 268 -23.82 -14.36 -17.34
C PRO A 268 -23.76 -12.83 -17.38
N GLY A 269 -23.50 -12.25 -18.56
CA GLY A 269 -23.45 -10.80 -18.77
C GLY A 269 -24.66 -10.03 -18.21
N ARG A 270 -25.86 -10.63 -18.29
CA ARG A 270 -27.11 -10.06 -17.73
C ARG A 270 -27.03 -9.76 -16.23
N VAL A 271 -26.20 -10.48 -15.48
CA VAL A 271 -26.00 -10.22 -14.04
C VAL A 271 -25.34 -8.87 -13.87
N PHE A 272 -24.23 -8.60 -14.58
CA PHE A 272 -23.55 -7.31 -14.50
C PHE A 272 -24.44 -6.16 -14.98
N LEU A 273 -25.23 -6.38 -16.04
CA LEU A 273 -26.22 -5.40 -16.52
C LEU A 273 -27.30 -5.13 -15.47
N SER A 274 -27.81 -6.17 -14.79
CA SER A 274 -28.80 -6.03 -13.72
C SER A 274 -28.23 -5.30 -12.51
N LEU A 275 -26.96 -5.53 -12.17
CA LEU A 275 -26.28 -4.82 -11.09
C LEU A 275 -26.06 -3.35 -11.43
N GLN A 276 -25.64 -3.07 -12.67
CA GLN A 276 -25.55 -1.71 -13.20
C GLN A 276 -26.92 -1.00 -13.16
N GLN A 277 -27.97 -1.67 -13.63
CA GLN A 277 -29.32 -1.11 -13.66
C GLN A 277 -29.87 -0.86 -12.26
N SER A 278 -29.69 -1.80 -11.33
CA SER A 278 -30.13 -1.65 -9.92
C SER A 278 -29.47 -0.44 -9.27
N MET A 279 -28.20 -0.21 -9.57
CA MET A 279 -27.50 0.95 -9.05
C MET A 279 -27.97 2.27 -9.68
N VAL A 280 -28.18 2.28 -11.00
CA VAL A 280 -28.73 3.47 -11.67
C VAL A 280 -30.06 3.84 -11.03
N LEU A 281 -30.92 2.86 -10.74
CA LEU A 281 -32.20 3.08 -10.05
C LEU A 281 -32.00 3.63 -8.64
N GLN A 282 -31.13 3.02 -7.81
CA GLN A 282 -30.84 3.52 -6.45
C GLN A 282 -30.31 4.95 -6.44
N LEU A 283 -29.48 5.32 -7.41
CA LEU A 283 -29.01 6.70 -7.53
C LEU A 283 -30.10 7.65 -8.07
N CYS A 284 -31.01 7.16 -8.93
CA CYS A 284 -32.17 7.93 -9.36
C CYS A 284 -33.10 8.21 -8.18
N ASP A 285 -33.32 7.23 -7.30
CA ASP A 285 -34.13 7.39 -6.09
C ASP A 285 -33.60 8.50 -5.18
N ALA A 286 -32.28 8.71 -5.14
CA ALA A 286 -31.66 9.79 -4.37
C ALA A 286 -32.01 11.20 -4.88
N PHE A 287 -32.43 11.35 -6.15
CA PHE A 287 -32.91 12.63 -6.67
C PHE A 287 -34.36 12.94 -6.30
N GLU A 288 -35.09 11.96 -5.78
CA GLU A 288 -36.51 12.10 -5.43
C GLU A 288 -36.74 11.99 -3.92
N SER A 289 -36.08 11.04 -3.25
CA SER A 289 -36.20 10.79 -1.80
C SER A 289 -35.08 11.43 -1.00
N ASN A 290 -35.44 12.17 0.06
CA ASN A 290 -34.47 12.75 0.99
C ASN A 290 -33.69 11.69 1.79
N GLU A 291 -34.31 10.55 2.10
CA GLU A 291 -33.65 9.46 2.83
C GLU A 291 -32.61 8.76 1.94
N ALA A 292 -32.98 8.50 0.68
CA ALA A 292 -32.05 7.96 -0.31
C ALA A 292 -30.92 8.95 -0.62
N ALA A 293 -31.23 10.25 -0.74
CA ALA A 293 -30.25 11.32 -0.87
C ALA A 293 -29.26 11.33 0.28
N LEU A 294 -29.75 11.24 1.53
CA LEU A 294 -28.91 11.20 2.72
C LEU A 294 -27.96 10.00 2.68
N ASN A 295 -28.47 8.81 2.34
CA ASN A 295 -27.66 7.61 2.28
C ASN A 295 -26.56 7.72 1.22
N VAL A 296 -26.90 8.18 0.02
CA VAL A 296 -25.93 8.40 -1.08
C VAL A 296 -24.90 9.45 -0.70
N LEU A 297 -25.31 10.59 -0.14
CA LEU A 297 -24.39 11.65 0.27
C LEU A 297 -23.44 11.19 1.37
N CYS A 298 -23.96 10.57 2.43
CA CYS A 298 -23.11 10.08 3.53
C CYS A 298 -22.16 8.95 3.11
N THR A 299 -22.58 8.09 2.19
CA THR A 299 -21.78 6.94 1.75
C THR A 299 -20.69 7.35 0.76
N TYR A 300 -21.02 8.25 -0.16
CA TYR A 300 -20.17 8.52 -1.33
C TYR A 300 -19.48 9.87 -1.30
N THR A 301 -19.87 10.76 -0.38
CA THR A 301 -19.19 12.04 -0.21
C THR A 301 -18.38 12.00 1.08
N ASN A 302 -17.06 11.96 0.95
CA ASN A 302 -16.13 12.13 2.08
C ASN A 302 -16.08 13.60 2.57
N ALA A 303 -17.17 14.34 2.36
CA ALA A 303 -17.25 15.74 2.72
C ALA A 303 -17.48 15.86 4.23
N SER A 304 -16.81 16.81 4.87
CA SER A 304 -16.99 17.20 6.28
C SER A 304 -18.34 17.86 6.57
N LEU A 305 -19.31 17.73 5.66
CA LEU A 305 -20.63 18.35 5.76
C LEU A 305 -21.57 17.45 6.57
N PRO A 306 -22.29 18.00 7.57
CA PRO A 306 -23.09 17.21 8.48
C PRO A 306 -24.50 16.93 7.89
N PHE A 307 -24.58 16.19 6.77
CA PHE A 307 -25.83 15.92 6.04
C PHE A 307 -26.94 15.35 6.92
N LEU A 308 -26.60 14.46 7.86
CA LEU A 308 -27.56 13.91 8.82
C LEU A 308 -28.17 15.00 9.71
N LYS A 309 -27.34 15.91 10.25
CA LYS A 309 -27.85 17.01 11.09
C LYS A 309 -28.69 17.99 10.28
N LEU A 310 -28.30 18.27 9.04
CA LEU A 310 -29.03 19.14 8.14
C LEU A 310 -30.41 18.55 7.78
N HIS A 311 -30.46 17.26 7.48
CA HIS A 311 -31.70 16.53 7.24
C HIS A 311 -32.63 16.55 8.47
N LEU A 312 -32.10 16.25 9.66
CA LEU A 312 -32.86 16.31 10.92
C LEU A 312 -33.39 17.72 11.25
N ARG A 313 -32.82 18.77 10.65
CA ARG A 313 -33.27 20.17 10.77
C ARG A 313 -34.24 20.58 9.65
N GLY A 314 -34.67 19.65 8.80
CA GLY A 314 -35.66 19.87 7.75
C GLY A 314 -35.10 20.24 6.38
N MET A 315 -33.78 20.14 6.16
CA MET A 315 -33.19 20.42 4.85
C MET A 315 -33.59 19.33 3.84
N ALA A 316 -34.15 19.74 2.71
CA ALA A 316 -34.53 18.85 1.62
C ALA A 316 -33.32 18.52 0.73
N LEU A 317 -32.49 17.55 1.16
CA LEU A 317 -31.28 17.10 0.49
C LEU A 317 -31.46 16.71 -1.00
N SER A 318 -32.62 16.18 -1.41
CA SER A 318 -32.86 15.82 -2.82
C SER A 318 -33.17 17.03 -3.72
N ARG A 319 -33.60 18.15 -3.12
CA ARG A 319 -34.05 19.37 -3.82
C ARG A 319 -33.10 20.54 -3.68
N GLU A 320 -32.30 20.58 -2.61
CA GLU A 320 -31.38 21.69 -2.38
C GLU A 320 -30.29 21.71 -3.47
N PRO A 321 -30.02 22.87 -4.11
CA PRO A 321 -29.16 22.93 -5.30
C PRO A 321 -27.74 22.40 -5.11
N PHE A 322 -27.11 22.65 -3.95
CA PHE A 322 -25.76 22.17 -3.67
C PHE A 322 -25.72 20.65 -3.46
N THR A 323 -26.57 20.11 -2.58
CA THR A 323 -26.65 18.66 -2.35
C THR A 323 -27.08 17.91 -3.60
N ARG A 324 -27.98 18.47 -4.40
CA ARG A 324 -28.41 17.91 -5.68
C ARG A 324 -27.29 17.93 -6.72
N SER A 325 -26.46 18.97 -6.75
CA SER A 325 -25.25 19.00 -7.59
C SER A 325 -24.22 17.96 -7.14
N LEU A 326 -24.12 17.74 -5.82
CA LEU A 326 -23.24 16.72 -5.24
C LEU A 326 -23.75 15.30 -5.54
N LEU A 327 -25.06 15.06 -5.46
CA LEU A 327 -25.70 13.82 -5.92
C LEU A 327 -25.42 13.59 -7.42
N LEU A 328 -25.47 14.63 -8.24
CA LEU A 328 -25.16 14.53 -9.67
C LEU A 328 -23.66 14.23 -9.94
N ALA A 329 -22.77 14.76 -9.12
CA ALA A 329 -21.35 14.45 -9.16
C ALA A 329 -21.09 12.99 -8.72
N VAL A 330 -21.73 12.54 -7.63
CA VAL A 330 -21.69 11.15 -7.16
C VAL A 330 -22.28 10.22 -8.22
N TYR A 331 -23.42 10.55 -8.82
CA TYR A 331 -24.06 9.81 -9.90
C TYR A 331 -23.12 9.63 -11.10
N LYS A 332 -22.40 10.69 -11.48
CA LYS A 332 -21.42 10.64 -12.57
C LYS A 332 -20.15 9.85 -12.20
N HIS A 333 -19.88 9.68 -10.91
CA HIS A 333 -18.63 9.10 -10.42
C HIS A 333 -18.75 7.64 -9.95
N MET A 334 -19.91 7.25 -9.43
CA MET A 334 -20.10 5.99 -8.73
C MET A 334 -20.89 5.00 -9.56
N ILE A 335 -20.25 3.88 -9.91
CA ILE A 335 -20.89 2.65 -10.38
C ILE A 335 -20.31 1.42 -9.62
N GLY A 336 -20.89 1.01 -8.49
CA GLY A 336 -21.15 -0.39 -8.10
C GLY A 336 -21.45 -0.65 -6.60
N GLU A 337 -22.37 -1.57 -6.26
CA GLU A 337 -22.35 -2.40 -5.02
C GLU A 337 -23.32 -3.62 -5.09
N CYS A 338 -22.92 -4.81 -4.56
CA CYS A 338 -23.73 -6.06 -4.57
C CYS A 338 -23.48 -7.07 -3.42
N SER A 339 -24.60 -7.71 -3.02
CA SER A 339 -24.91 -8.89 -2.17
C SER A 339 -24.39 -10.31 -2.50
N GLY A 340 -23.78 -11.10 -1.58
CA GLY A 340 -23.71 -12.58 -1.74
C GLY A 340 -22.49 -13.34 -1.19
N THR A 341 -22.21 -14.53 -1.74
CA THR A 341 -21.01 -15.33 -1.43
C THR A 341 -19.72 -14.55 -1.69
N VAL A 342 -18.72 -14.71 -0.81
CA VAL A 342 -17.45 -13.98 -0.93
C VAL A 342 -16.59 -14.53 -2.06
N LEU A 343 -16.42 -13.70 -3.08
CA LEU A 343 -15.34 -13.82 -4.05
C LEU A 343 -14.16 -13.03 -3.52
N VAL A 344 -13.02 -13.69 -3.38
CA VAL A 344 -11.75 -13.07 -2.98
C VAL A 344 -10.78 -13.08 -4.15
N THR A 345 -10.24 -11.91 -4.45
CA THR A 345 -9.22 -11.71 -5.47
C THR A 345 -8.36 -10.51 -5.15
N LYS A 346 -7.27 -10.34 -5.90
CA LYS A 346 -6.32 -9.24 -5.80
C LYS A 346 -6.33 -8.45 -7.11
N CYS A 347 -6.38 -7.12 -7.02
CA CYS A 347 -6.21 -6.24 -8.18
C CYS A 347 -4.70 -5.95 -8.43
N PRO A 348 -4.22 -5.98 -9.68
CA PRO A 348 -4.91 -6.41 -10.90
C PRO A 348 -5.07 -7.93 -10.98
N CYS A 349 -6.22 -8.39 -11.46
CA CYS A 349 -6.50 -9.80 -11.75
C CYS A 349 -6.17 -10.05 -13.24
N LEU A 350 -5.37 -11.06 -13.55
CA LEU A 350 -4.95 -11.34 -14.93
C LEU A 350 -5.39 -12.72 -15.42
N HIS A 351 -5.59 -13.66 -14.51
CA HIS A 351 -5.97 -15.03 -14.82
C HIS A 351 -7.26 -15.43 -14.07
N PRO A 352 -8.14 -16.27 -14.66
CA PRO A 352 -9.36 -16.72 -13.97
C PRO A 352 -9.10 -17.40 -12.62
N GLY A 353 -7.96 -18.07 -12.49
CA GLY A 353 -7.49 -18.67 -11.23
C GLY A 353 -7.18 -17.66 -10.11
N ASP A 354 -7.01 -16.37 -10.43
CA ASP A 354 -6.75 -15.32 -9.44
C ASP A 354 -8.01 -14.93 -8.64
N VAL A 355 -9.19 -15.41 -9.08
CA VAL A 355 -10.48 -15.20 -8.41
C VAL A 355 -10.90 -16.50 -7.74
N ARG A 356 -11.09 -16.46 -6.42
CA ARG A 356 -11.44 -17.63 -5.60
C ARG A 356 -12.78 -17.38 -4.91
N LYS A 357 -13.67 -18.37 -4.98
CA LYS A 357 -14.93 -18.37 -4.23
C LYS A 357 -14.72 -19.07 -2.90
N PHE A 358 -15.04 -18.40 -1.80
CA PHE A 358 -14.95 -18.97 -0.46
C PHE A 358 -16.30 -18.95 0.27
N VAL A 359 -16.43 -19.79 1.28
CA VAL A 359 -17.52 -19.70 2.27
C VAL A 359 -16.98 -19.00 3.51
N ALA A 360 -17.62 -17.89 3.91
CA ALA A 360 -17.30 -17.19 5.14
C ALA A 360 -17.88 -17.96 6.34
N VAL A 361 -17.03 -18.31 7.32
CA VAL A 361 -17.41 -19.06 8.52
C VAL A 361 -17.08 -18.27 9.78
N ASP A 362 -18.08 -17.87 10.58
CA ASP A 362 -17.81 -17.19 11.86
C ASP A 362 -17.11 -18.14 12.84
N VAL A 363 -15.97 -17.70 13.39
CA VAL A 363 -15.19 -18.45 14.39
C VAL A 363 -15.12 -17.60 15.65
N PRO A 364 -15.80 -18.00 16.76
CA PRO A 364 -15.89 -17.18 17.96
C PRO A 364 -14.55 -16.69 18.52
N ALA A 365 -13.51 -17.55 18.45
CA ALA A 365 -12.17 -17.21 18.91
C ALA A 365 -11.51 -16.04 18.14
N LEU A 366 -11.95 -15.75 16.91
CA LEU A 366 -11.37 -14.72 16.05
C LEU A 366 -12.17 -13.42 16.01
N ARG A 367 -13.27 -13.30 16.78
CA ARG A 367 -14.14 -12.10 16.79
C ARG A 367 -13.45 -10.82 17.25
N HIS A 368 -12.29 -10.93 17.91
CA HIS A 368 -11.45 -9.79 18.27
C HIS A 368 -10.71 -9.19 17.07
N ILE A 369 -10.56 -9.95 15.97
CA ILE A 369 -9.95 -9.50 14.72
C ILE A 369 -11.03 -8.84 13.85
N ARG A 370 -10.97 -7.52 13.69
CA ARG A 370 -11.88 -6.70 12.90
C ARG A 370 -11.20 -6.19 11.63
N ASP A 371 -12.00 -5.87 10.63
CA ASP A 371 -11.56 -5.27 9.35
C ASP A 371 -10.46 -6.05 8.61
N CYS A 372 -10.44 -7.37 8.82
CA CYS A 372 -9.48 -8.30 8.25
C CYS A 372 -10.18 -9.57 7.75
N ILE A 373 -9.59 -10.23 6.76
CA ILE A 373 -9.96 -11.60 6.33
C ILE A 373 -8.92 -12.56 6.90
N VAL A 374 -9.38 -13.64 7.55
CA VAL A 374 -8.49 -14.67 8.10
C VAL A 374 -8.51 -15.91 7.21
N PHE A 375 -7.34 -16.26 6.67
CA PHE A 375 -7.15 -17.50 5.90
C PHE A 375 -6.65 -18.65 6.81
N PRO A 376 -6.99 -19.91 6.48
CA PRO A 376 -6.44 -21.07 7.17
C PRO A 376 -4.90 -21.11 7.08
N ALA A 377 -4.25 -21.40 8.21
CA ALA A 377 -2.79 -21.56 8.29
C ALA A 377 -2.29 -22.99 7.95
N ARG A 378 -3.19 -23.87 7.50
CA ARG A 378 -2.91 -25.26 7.14
C ARG A 378 -3.68 -25.62 5.87
N GLY A 379 -3.10 -26.51 5.08
CA GLY A 379 -3.71 -27.00 3.84
C GLY A 379 -2.66 -27.47 2.84
N PRO A 380 -3.06 -27.84 1.62
CA PRO A 380 -2.13 -28.24 0.56
C PRO A 380 -1.38 -27.05 -0.04
N ARG A 381 -1.99 -25.85 -0.02
CA ARG A 381 -1.44 -24.60 -0.54
C ARG A 381 -2.08 -23.40 0.17
N PRO A 382 -1.33 -22.32 0.48
CA PRO A 382 -1.90 -21.11 1.06
C PRO A 382 -2.81 -20.38 0.06
N HIS A 383 -4.02 -20.01 0.47
CA HIS A 383 -4.96 -19.27 -0.40
C HIS A 383 -4.41 -17.95 -0.98
N PRO A 384 -3.65 -17.11 -0.23
CA PRO A 384 -2.93 -15.98 -0.81
C PRO A 384 -2.06 -16.33 -2.02
N ASN A 385 -1.40 -17.49 -1.97
CA ASN A 385 -0.54 -17.97 -3.04
C ASN A 385 -1.32 -18.51 -4.24
N GLU A 386 -2.59 -18.89 -4.07
CA GLU A 386 -3.47 -19.27 -5.17
C GLU A 386 -3.97 -18.07 -5.96
N MET A 387 -3.96 -16.87 -5.35
CA MET A 387 -4.38 -15.60 -5.97
C MET A 387 -3.14 -14.82 -6.45
N ALA A 388 -2.71 -15.08 -7.69
CA ALA A 388 -1.52 -14.47 -8.30
C ALA A 388 -0.17 -14.73 -7.59
N GLY A 389 -0.05 -15.81 -6.81
CA GLY A 389 1.24 -16.25 -6.25
C GLY A 389 1.82 -15.38 -5.14
N MET A 390 1.02 -14.52 -4.50
CA MET A 390 1.53 -13.44 -3.64
C MET A 390 1.51 -13.76 -2.13
N PRO A 391 2.38 -13.10 -1.33
CA PRO A 391 2.39 -13.21 0.14
C PRO A 391 1.27 -12.38 0.79
N LEU A 392 0.97 -12.67 2.06
CA LEU A 392 -0.02 -11.93 2.87
C LEU A 392 0.29 -10.43 2.96
N SER A 393 1.57 -10.08 2.99
CA SER A 393 2.06 -8.68 3.00
C SER A 393 1.64 -7.82 1.80
N SER A 394 1.14 -8.45 0.73
CA SER A 394 0.75 -7.80 -0.52
C SER A 394 -0.75 -7.86 -0.80
N LEU A 395 -1.55 -8.41 0.13
CA LEU A 395 -3.01 -8.48 0.10
C LEU A 395 -3.60 -7.21 0.75
N LEU A 396 -3.36 -6.06 0.11
CA LEU A 396 -3.91 -4.77 0.55
C LEU A 396 -5.36 -4.53 0.09
N SER A 397 -5.85 -5.36 -0.83
CA SER A 397 -7.17 -5.23 -1.47
C SER A 397 -7.68 -6.62 -1.81
N ALA A 398 -8.28 -7.30 -0.84
CA ALA A 398 -9.07 -8.48 -1.08
C ALA A 398 -10.49 -8.01 -1.42
N ILE A 399 -10.96 -8.33 -2.63
CA ILE A 399 -12.38 -8.15 -2.96
C ILE A 399 -13.16 -9.10 -2.05
N VAL A 400 -14.23 -8.60 -1.43
CA VAL A 400 -15.16 -9.43 -0.66
C VAL A 400 -16.53 -9.00 -1.13
N ALA A 401 -17.12 -9.78 -2.03
CA ALA A 401 -18.56 -9.68 -2.24
C ALA A 401 -19.25 -10.32 -1.01
N CYS A 402 -19.49 -9.50 0.02
CA CYS A 402 -20.41 -9.69 1.15
C CYS A 402 -20.14 -10.68 2.29
N CYS A 403 -19.93 -10.12 3.49
CA CYS A 403 -20.83 -10.17 4.66
C CYS A 403 -20.28 -9.21 5.74
N PRO A 404 -21.08 -8.44 6.51
CA PRO A 404 -20.59 -7.59 7.61
C PRO A 404 -20.08 -8.38 8.83
N LYS A 405 -19.96 -9.71 8.74
CA LYS A 405 -19.53 -10.56 9.83
C LYS A 405 -18.30 -11.35 9.41
N ILE A 406 -17.23 -11.13 10.16
CA ILE A 406 -15.94 -11.79 10.10
C ILE A 406 -16.14 -13.29 9.91
N GLY A 407 -15.57 -13.84 8.84
CA GLY A 407 -15.62 -15.26 8.56
C GLY A 407 -14.27 -15.79 8.10
N VAL A 408 -13.86 -16.91 8.65
CA VAL A 408 -12.79 -17.75 8.12
C VAL A 408 -13.23 -18.29 6.76
N CYS A 409 -12.42 -18.07 5.73
CA CYS A 409 -12.68 -18.63 4.41
C CYS A 409 -12.30 -20.11 4.36
N ARG A 410 -13.25 -21.00 4.05
CA ARG A 410 -12.97 -22.41 3.69
C ARG A 410 -13.33 -22.66 2.22
N THR A 411 -12.52 -23.45 1.53
CA THR A 411 -12.90 -24.08 0.25
C THR A 411 -13.82 -25.28 0.53
N ARG A 412 -14.76 -25.56 -0.37
CA ARG A 412 -15.50 -26.83 -0.36
C ARG A 412 -14.57 -28.00 -0.64
#